data_AF-A0A258TMH8-F1
#
_entry.id   AF-A0A258TMH8-F1
#
_cell.length_a   1.000
_cell.length_b   1.000
_cell.length_c   1.000
_cell.angle_alpha   90.00
_cell.angle_beta   90.00
_cell.angle_gamma   90.00
#
_symmetry.space_group_name_H-M   'P 1'
#
loop_
_entity.id
_entity.type
_entity.pdbx_description
1 polymer ?
#
loop_
_entity_poly.entity_id
_entity_poly.type
_entity_poly.pdbx_seq_one_letter_code
_entity_poly.pdbx_strand_id
1 'polypeptide(L)'
;DDAVKAKQDLERQKNEGQAYANDVIPKARGTAARLAEEAAGYKLRVENEAKGNADRFEQILTQYNKAPEVTRQRMYIDAQEQIMSNTNKVLIDQKGGNSLLYLPLDKLMERSGNAAQSANTNAKTPATDSAQIELDTDRSRDAFRSRDRDVR
;
A
#
# COMPACT_ATOMS: atom_id res chain seq x y z
N ASP A 1 -39.31 -42.91 5.00
CA ASP A 1 -38.86 -41.60 5.49
C ASP A 1 -37.40 -41.26 5.14
N ASP A 2 -36.44 -42.18 5.28
CA ASP A 2 -35.01 -41.89 4.99
C ASP A 2 -34.69 -41.47 3.55
N ALA A 3 -35.35 -42.04 2.55
CA ALA A 3 -35.11 -41.69 1.15
C ALA A 3 -35.50 -40.23 0.81
N VAL A 4 -36.48 -39.67 1.52
CA VAL A 4 -36.89 -38.27 1.32
C VAL A 4 -35.90 -37.32 2.00
N LYS A 5 -35.45 -37.68 3.20
CA LYS A 5 -34.43 -36.92 3.95
C LYS A 5 -33.11 -36.84 3.17
N ALA A 6 -32.66 -37.97 2.61
CA ALA A 6 -31.45 -38.01 1.79
C ALA A 6 -31.55 -37.14 0.52
N LYS A 7 -32.73 -37.07 -0.12
CA LYS A 7 -32.97 -36.19 -1.28
C LYS A 7 -32.92 -34.72 -0.91
N GLN A 8 -33.51 -34.33 0.23
CA GLN A 8 -33.47 -32.96 0.72
C GLN A 8 -32.05 -32.51 1.09
N ASP A 9 -31.27 -33.37 1.73
CA ASP A 9 -29.87 -33.07 2.03
C ASP A 9 -29.02 -32.90 0.76
N LEU A 10 -29.26 -33.72 -0.27
CA LEU A 10 -28.61 -33.58 -1.58
C LEU A 10 -28.97 -32.24 -2.24
N GLU A 11 -30.26 -31.90 -2.29
CA GLU A 11 -30.72 -30.63 -2.86
C GLU A 11 -30.14 -29.43 -2.11
N ARG A 12 -30.07 -29.50 -0.77
CA ARG A 12 -29.43 -28.49 0.06
C ARG A 12 -27.96 -28.32 -0.31
N GLN A 13 -27.18 -29.40 -0.33
CA GLN A 13 -25.76 -29.33 -0.70
C GLN A 13 -25.54 -28.79 -2.12
N LYS A 14 -26.41 -29.17 -3.07
CA LYS A 14 -26.33 -28.66 -4.45
C LYS A 14 -26.60 -27.16 -4.50
N ASN A 15 -27.60 -26.67 -3.77
CA ASN A 15 -27.93 -25.25 -3.71
C ASN A 15 -26.83 -24.44 -3.00
N GLU A 16 -26.26 -24.97 -1.92
CA GLU A 16 -25.12 -24.36 -1.21
C GLU A 16 -23.90 -24.26 -2.14
N GLY A 17 -23.57 -25.33 -2.87
CA GLY A 17 -22.48 -25.33 -3.85
C GLY A 17 -22.71 -24.34 -4.99
N GLN A 18 -23.94 -24.26 -5.50
CA GLN A 18 -24.29 -23.29 -6.54
C GLN A 18 -24.21 -21.85 -6.02
N ALA A 19 -24.68 -21.59 -4.79
CA ALA A 19 -24.58 -20.28 -4.16
C ALA A 19 -23.12 -19.88 -3.95
N TYR A 20 -22.27 -20.80 -3.49
CA TYR A 20 -20.83 -20.57 -3.34
C TYR A 20 -20.16 -20.24 -4.69
N ALA A 21 -20.46 -21.01 -5.74
CA ALA A 21 -19.93 -20.73 -7.08
C ALA A 21 -20.40 -19.37 -7.61
N ASN A 22 -21.67 -19.04 -7.40
CA ASN A 22 -22.25 -17.76 -7.80
C ASN A 22 -21.67 -16.58 -7.02
N ASP A 23 -21.12 -16.79 -5.81
CA ASP A 23 -20.45 -15.74 -5.04
C ASP A 23 -18.96 -15.61 -5.41
N VAL A 24 -18.23 -16.72 -5.48
CA VAL A 24 -16.78 -16.72 -5.68
C VAL A 24 -16.40 -16.36 -7.12
N ILE A 25 -17.11 -16.87 -8.13
CA ILE A 25 -16.75 -16.65 -9.53
C ILE A 25 -16.81 -15.15 -9.90
N PRO A 26 -17.89 -14.40 -9.59
CA PRO A 26 -17.94 -12.97 -9.87
C PRO A 26 -16.90 -12.17 -9.08
N LYS A 27 -16.66 -12.50 -7.81
CA LYS A 27 -15.62 -11.84 -7.00
C LYS A 27 -14.24 -12.04 -7.61
N ALA A 28 -13.89 -13.27 -7.98
CA ALA A 28 -12.62 -13.59 -8.62
C ALA A 28 -12.46 -12.90 -10.00
N ARG A 29 -13.55 -12.81 -10.78
CA ARG A 29 -13.55 -12.06 -12.04
C ARG A 29 -13.34 -10.56 -11.81
N GLY A 30 -14.00 -9.99 -10.81
CA GLY A 30 -13.85 -8.58 -10.45
C GLY A 30 -12.43 -8.24 -9.98
N THR A 31 -11.83 -9.10 -9.14
CA THR A 31 -10.43 -8.90 -8.70
C THR A 31 -9.45 -9.05 -9.84
N ALA A 32 -9.66 -10.01 -10.76
CA ALA A 32 -8.84 -10.18 -11.95
C ALA A 32 -8.94 -8.96 -12.89
N ALA A 33 -10.16 -8.45 -13.13
CA ALA A 33 -10.37 -7.25 -13.93
C ALA A 33 -9.69 -6.03 -13.31
N ARG A 34 -9.84 -5.82 -12.00
CA ARG A 34 -9.15 -4.74 -11.28
C ARG A 34 -7.62 -4.84 -11.43
N LEU A 35 -7.06 -6.03 -11.25
CA LEU A 35 -5.61 -6.24 -11.38
C LEU A 35 -5.13 -5.95 -12.82
N ALA A 36 -5.91 -6.35 -13.83
CA ALA A 36 -5.60 -6.08 -15.22
C ALA A 36 -5.62 -4.57 -15.53
N GLU A 37 -6.63 -3.85 -15.03
CA GLU A 37 -6.74 -2.39 -15.18
C GLU A 37 -5.63 -1.65 -14.43
N GLU A 38 -5.28 -2.08 -13.22
CA GLU A 38 -4.15 -1.52 -12.47
C GLU A 38 -2.82 -1.72 -13.21
N ALA A 39 -2.61 -2.89 -13.80
CA ALA A 39 -1.43 -3.18 -14.61
C ALA A 39 -1.40 -2.33 -15.89
N ALA A 40 -2.53 -2.18 -16.58
CA ALA A 40 -2.65 -1.33 -17.75
C ALA A 40 -2.40 0.15 -17.40
N GLY A 41 -2.97 0.64 -16.30
CA GLY A 41 -2.73 1.99 -15.78
C GLY A 41 -1.28 2.22 -15.38
N TYR A 42 -0.65 1.25 -14.72
CA TYR A 42 0.77 1.32 -14.38
C TYR A 42 1.65 1.39 -15.64
N LYS A 43 1.39 0.53 -16.63
CA LYS A 43 2.09 0.55 -17.91
C LYS A 43 1.97 1.92 -18.58
N LEU A 44 0.75 2.45 -18.69
CA LEU A 44 0.49 3.75 -19.31
C LEU A 44 1.19 4.88 -18.55
N ARG A 45 1.18 4.84 -17.22
CA ARG A 45 1.89 5.81 -16.38
C ARG A 45 3.39 5.80 -16.68
N VAL A 46 4.01 4.63 -16.73
CA VAL A 46 5.44 4.48 -17.02
C VAL A 46 5.77 4.97 -18.43
N GLU A 47 4.96 4.62 -19.44
CA GLU A 47 5.17 5.08 -20.81
C GLU A 47 5.05 6.60 -20.94
N ASN A 48 4.05 7.21 -20.32
CA ASN A 48 3.85 8.65 -20.36
C ASN A 48 4.91 9.40 -19.55
N GLU A 49 5.32 8.88 -18.41
CA GLU A 49 6.42 9.43 -17.61
C GLU A 49 7.74 9.39 -18.40
N ALA A 50 8.03 8.27 -19.07
CA ALA A 50 9.20 8.15 -19.93
C ALA A 50 9.17 9.16 -21.09
N LYS A 51 8.04 9.29 -21.78
CA LYS A 51 7.86 10.28 -22.87
C LYS A 51 8.03 11.71 -22.36
N GLY A 52 7.36 12.07 -21.27
CA GLY A 52 7.46 13.42 -20.68
C GLY A 52 8.87 13.75 -20.22
N ASN A 53 9.60 12.77 -19.68
CA ASN A 53 11.01 12.94 -19.31
C ASN A 53 11.91 13.14 -20.54
N ALA A 54 11.67 12.40 -21.63
CA ALA A 54 12.39 12.57 -22.89
C ALA A 54 12.13 13.96 -23.50
N ASP A 55 10.86 14.39 -23.56
CA ASP A 55 10.48 15.71 -24.08
C ASP A 55 11.10 16.84 -23.24
N ARG A 56 11.06 16.73 -21.91
CA ARG A 56 11.73 17.68 -21.01
C ARG A 56 13.23 17.71 -21.26
N PHE A 57 13.87 16.56 -21.45
CA PHE A 57 15.30 16.49 -21.73
C PHE A 57 15.65 17.18 -23.04
N GLU A 58 14.89 16.95 -24.11
CA GLU A 58 15.10 17.61 -25.41
C GLU A 58 14.97 19.14 -25.27
N GLN A 59 13.94 19.61 -24.58
CA GLN A 59 13.77 21.04 -24.30
C GLN A 59 14.98 21.63 -23.55
N ILE A 60 15.47 20.95 -22.51
CA ILE A 60 16.65 21.41 -21.77
C ILE A 60 17.89 21.39 -22.65
N LEU A 61 18.10 20.34 -23.45
CA LEU A 61 19.23 20.23 -24.37
C LEU A 61 19.26 21.39 -25.38
N THR A 62 18.11 21.77 -25.94
CA THR A 62 18.04 22.91 -26.86
C THR A 62 18.45 24.23 -26.20
N GLN A 63 18.14 24.44 -24.91
CA GLN A 63 18.56 25.63 -24.18
C GLN A 63 20.03 25.54 -23.75
N TYR A 64 20.48 24.36 -23.35
CA TYR A 64 21.87 24.11 -22.98
C TYR A 64 22.82 24.42 -24.14
N ASN A 65 22.45 24.02 -25.36
CA ASN A 65 23.22 24.33 -26.57
C ASN A 65 23.31 25.85 -26.85
N LYS A 66 22.32 26.63 -26.40
CA LYS A 66 22.33 28.10 -26.56
C LYS A 66 23.17 28.79 -25.47
N ALA A 67 23.09 28.32 -24.22
CA ALA A 67 23.73 28.97 -23.09
C ALA A 67 24.11 27.95 -21.98
N PRO A 68 25.23 27.23 -22.12
CA PRO A 68 25.53 26.07 -21.28
C PRO A 68 25.80 26.41 -19.80
N GLU A 69 26.48 27.52 -19.53
CA GLU A 69 26.86 27.90 -18.16
C GLU A 69 25.65 28.29 -17.31
N VAL A 70 24.74 29.12 -17.84
CA VAL A 70 23.52 29.52 -17.12
C VAL A 70 22.56 28.37 -16.93
N THR A 71 22.42 27.48 -17.92
CA THR A 71 21.54 26.31 -17.79
C THR A 71 22.07 25.33 -16.74
N ARG A 72 23.38 25.09 -16.67
CA ARG A 72 23.99 24.25 -15.62
C ARG A 72 23.79 24.85 -14.23
N GLN A 73 24.05 26.14 -14.07
CA GLN A 73 23.85 26.85 -12.80
C GLN A 73 22.39 26.80 -12.36
N ARG A 74 21.44 27.01 -13.28
CA ARG A 74 20.01 26.93 -13.00
C ARG A 74 19.62 25.53 -12.51
N MET A 75 20.02 24.47 -13.22
CA MET A 75 19.74 23.09 -12.83
C MET A 75 20.30 22.76 -11.43
N TYR A 76 21.50 23.26 -11.11
CA TYR A 76 22.10 23.08 -9.79
C TYR A 76 21.30 23.79 -8.69
N ILE A 77 20.91 25.05 -8.90
CA ILE A 77 20.13 25.82 -7.92
C ILE A 77 18.76 25.17 -7.72
N ASP A 78 18.08 24.75 -8.80
CA ASP A 78 16.78 24.09 -8.72
C ASP A 78 16.86 22.76 -7.95
N ALA A 79 17.89 21.95 -8.21
CA ALA A 79 18.13 20.71 -7.47
C ALA A 79 18.44 20.98 -5.98
N GLN A 80 19.25 21.99 -5.70
CA GLN A 80 19.58 22.37 -4.33
C GLN A 80 18.37 22.93 -3.59
N GLU A 81 17.50 23.71 -4.25
CA GLU A 81 16.23 24.18 -3.70
C GLU A 81 15.32 23.00 -3.32
N GLN A 82 15.18 22.01 -4.20
CA GLN A 82 14.37 20.81 -3.93
C GLN A 82 14.93 19.96 -2.78
N ILE A 83 16.26 19.84 -2.66
CA ILE A 83 16.89 19.11 -1.55
C ILE A 83 16.72 19.88 -0.23
N MET A 84 16.96 21.20 -0.26
CA MET A 84 16.90 22.03 0.94
C MET A 84 15.47 22.27 1.42
N SER A 85 14.46 22.27 0.53
CA SER A 85 13.05 22.37 0.93
C SER A 85 12.57 21.15 1.73
N ASN A 86 13.13 19.97 1.45
CA ASN A 86 12.83 18.74 2.17
C ASN A 86 13.71 18.52 3.42
N THR A 87 14.61 19.45 3.74
CA THR A 87 15.56 19.33 4.85
C THR A 87 15.26 20.34 5.96
N ASN A 88 15.24 19.88 7.21
CA ASN A 88 15.09 20.77 8.37
C ASN A 88 16.40 21.52 8.62
N LYS A 89 16.38 22.84 8.43
CA LYS A 89 17.53 23.72 8.68
C LYS A 89 17.55 24.18 10.13
N VAL A 90 18.60 23.85 10.87
CA VAL A 90 18.88 24.40 12.21
C VAL A 90 19.97 25.46 12.06
N LEU A 91 19.67 26.70 12.47
CA LEU A 91 20.60 27.82 12.44
C LEU A 91 21.21 27.98 13.85
N ILE A 92 22.53 27.93 13.96
CA ILE A 92 23.25 28.19 15.21
C ILE A 92 23.93 29.55 15.04
N ASP A 93 23.49 30.56 15.79
CA ASP A 93 24.18 31.84 15.87
C ASP A 93 25.30 31.73 16.90
N GLN A 94 26.57 31.81 16.46
CA GLN A 94 27.75 31.72 17.33
C GLN A 94 28.34 33.10 17.68
N LYS A 95 27.63 34.21 17.43
CA LYS A 95 28.08 35.53 17.88
C LYS A 95 27.70 35.77 19.35
N GLY A 96 28.38 35.07 20.26
CA GLY A 96 28.46 35.46 21.67
C GLY A 96 27.97 34.42 22.67
N GLY A 97 28.79 33.39 22.92
CA GLY A 97 28.89 32.70 24.21
C GLY A 97 27.71 31.85 24.73
N ASN A 98 26.50 32.02 24.22
CA ASN A 98 25.32 31.24 24.60
C ASN A 98 24.65 30.66 23.34
N SER A 99 25.11 29.48 22.93
CA SER A 99 24.51 28.69 21.86
C SER A 99 23.15 28.16 22.32
N LEU A 100 22.10 28.98 22.24
CA LEU A 100 20.74 28.51 22.42
C LEU A 100 20.37 27.67 21.19
N LEU A 101 20.50 26.35 21.34
CA LEU A 101 20.11 25.39 20.32
C LEU A 101 18.57 25.39 20.21
N TYR A 102 18.04 26.22 19.31
CA TYR A 102 16.62 26.21 18.99
C TYR A 102 16.32 25.04 18.05
N LEU A 103 16.09 23.87 18.65
CA LEU A 103 15.40 22.78 17.95
C LEU A 103 13.91 23.13 17.91
N PRO A 104 13.29 23.26 16.72
CA PRO A 104 11.84 23.32 16.62
C PRO A 104 11.27 21.92 16.91
N LEU A 105 11.16 21.59 18.20
CA LEU A 105 10.58 20.32 18.68
C LEU A 105 9.15 20.15 18.17
N ASP A 106 8.42 21.26 18.00
CA ASP A 106 7.04 21.27 17.49
C ASP A 106 6.95 20.61 16.09
N LYS A 107 7.90 20.88 15.19
CA LYS A 107 7.92 20.28 13.84
C LYS A 107 8.38 18.82 13.84
N LEU A 108 9.20 18.42 14.81
CA LEU A 108 9.60 17.03 14.99
C LEU A 108 8.42 16.19 15.55
N MET A 109 7.67 16.76 16.50
CA MET A 109 6.48 16.14 17.07
C MET A 109 5.34 16.05 16.06
N GLU A 110 5.08 17.09 15.27
CA GLU A 110 4.05 17.08 14.23
C GLU A 110 4.32 16.01 13.16
N ARG A 111 5.59 15.79 12.79
CA ARG A 111 5.98 14.69 11.89
C ARG A 111 5.91 13.31 12.55
N SER A 112 6.19 13.19 13.86
CA SER A 112 5.99 11.94 14.61
C SER A 112 4.51 11.59 14.78
N GLY A 113 3.64 12.60 14.95
CA GLY A 113 2.19 12.47 14.98
C GLY A 113 1.62 12.10 13.61
N ASN A 114 2.15 12.70 12.52
CA ASN A 114 1.75 12.34 11.15
C ASN A 114 2.30 10.98 10.68
N ALA A 115 3.43 10.52 11.23
CA ALA A 115 3.92 9.15 11.00
C ALA A 115 3.06 8.11 11.71
N ALA A 116 2.54 8.42 12.91
CA ALA A 116 1.57 7.58 13.62
C ALA A 116 0.17 7.61 12.96
N GLN A 117 -0.23 8.72 12.33
CA GLN A 117 -1.50 8.82 11.60
C GLN A 117 -1.45 8.23 10.18
N SER A 118 -0.28 8.19 9.53
CA SER A 118 -0.12 7.51 8.22
C SER A 118 -0.09 5.98 8.33
N ALA A 119 0.08 5.43 9.54
CA ALA A 119 -0.15 4.01 9.81
C ALA A 119 -1.64 3.65 10.01
N ASN A 120 -2.54 4.64 10.09
CA ASN A 120 -3.95 4.43 10.43
C ASN A 120 -4.96 4.94 9.38
N THR A 121 -4.51 5.33 8.18
CA THR A 121 -5.42 5.75 7.08
C THR A 121 -5.52 4.77 5.92
N ASN A 122 -4.89 3.59 6.02
CA ASN A 122 -5.12 2.48 5.07
C ASN A 122 -6.18 1.46 5.54
N ALA A 123 -7.04 1.84 6.47
CA ALA A 123 -8.19 1.04 6.89
C ALA A 123 -9.47 1.90 6.94
N LYS A 124 -9.97 2.30 5.77
CA LYS A 124 -11.37 2.69 5.62
C LYS A 124 -12.00 1.97 4.43
N THR A 125 -12.22 0.67 4.60
CA THR A 125 -13.30 -0.03 3.91
C THR A 125 -14.64 0.36 4.53
N PRO A 126 -15.70 0.56 3.72
CA PRO A 126 -17.04 0.84 4.20
C PRO A 126 -17.64 -0.46 4.77
N ALA A 127 -17.88 -0.50 6.09
CA ALA A 127 -18.54 -1.63 6.73
C ALA A 127 -19.99 -1.25 7.05
N THR A 128 -20.88 -1.69 6.17
CA THR A 128 -22.27 -2.04 6.51
C THR A 128 -22.24 -3.29 7.38
N ASP A 129 -22.89 -3.17 8.53
CA ASP A 129 -23.49 -4.18 9.40
C ASP A 129 -23.43 -5.67 8.98
N SER A 130 -22.75 -6.50 9.79
CA SER A 130 -23.22 -7.85 10.19
C SER A 130 -22.19 -8.64 11.03
N ALA A 131 -22.62 -9.06 12.22
CA ALA A 131 -22.37 -10.31 12.95
C ALA A 131 -20.97 -10.96 13.00
N GLN A 132 -20.47 -11.15 14.23
CA GLN A 132 -19.26 -11.90 14.60
C GLN A 132 -19.42 -13.43 14.43
N ILE A 133 -18.40 -14.09 13.89
CA ILE A 133 -18.15 -15.53 14.06
C ILE A 133 -16.66 -15.69 14.42
N GLU A 134 -16.40 -16.11 15.67
CA GLU A 134 -15.07 -16.52 16.15
C GLU A 134 -14.73 -17.92 15.61
N LEU A 135 -13.51 -18.11 15.10
CA LEU A 135 -12.96 -19.41 14.70
C LEU A 135 -11.82 -19.79 15.66
N ASP A 136 -12.13 -20.66 16.63
CA ASP A 136 -11.16 -21.28 17.53
C ASP A 136 -10.36 -22.36 16.76
N THR A 137 -9.06 -22.13 16.57
CA THR A 137 -8.18 -22.99 15.74
C THR A 137 -7.18 -23.83 16.54
N ASP A 138 -7.35 -23.96 17.86
CA ASP A 138 -6.31 -24.58 18.71
C ASP A 138 -6.63 -26.01 19.22
N ARG A 139 -7.62 -26.70 18.66
CA ARG A 139 -8.02 -28.06 19.12
C ARG A 139 -7.74 -29.22 18.15
N SER A 140 -7.17 -28.96 16.97
CA SER A 140 -7.00 -29.97 15.91
C SER A 140 -5.60 -30.56 15.78
N ARG A 141 -4.60 -30.10 16.57
CA ARG A 141 -3.22 -30.61 16.49
C ARG A 141 -2.88 -31.75 17.46
N ASP A 142 -3.63 -31.96 18.52
CA ASP A 142 -3.30 -32.96 19.55
C ASP A 142 -3.94 -34.35 19.37
N ALA A 143 -4.92 -34.48 18.47
CA ALA A 143 -5.65 -35.74 18.26
C ALA A 143 -4.87 -36.82 17.48
N PHE A 144 -3.72 -36.48 16.88
CA PHE A 144 -2.94 -37.40 16.03
C PHE A 144 -1.71 -38.02 16.71
N ARG A 145 -1.43 -37.72 17.98
CA ARG A 145 -0.24 -38.24 18.70
C ARG A 145 -0.54 -39.34 19.73
N SER A 146 -1.80 -39.62 20.03
CA SER A 146 -2.19 -40.54 21.12
C SER A 146 -2.54 -41.96 20.69
N ARG A 147 -2.39 -42.34 19.41
CA ARG A 147 -2.77 -43.67 18.90
C ARG A 147 -1.63 -44.65 18.66
N ASP A 148 -0.38 -44.29 18.94
CA ASP A 148 0.80 -45.09 18.55
C ASP A 148 1.66 -45.58 19.73
N ARG A 149 1.07 -45.77 20.92
CA ARG A 149 1.79 -46.28 22.07
C ARG A 149 0.93 -47.16 22.95
N ASP A 150 0.48 -48.30 22.41
CA ASP A 150 0.07 -49.47 23.20
C ASP A 150 0.03 -50.72 22.29
N VAL A 151 1.21 -51.20 21.87
CA VAL A 151 1.41 -52.62 21.51
C VAL A 151 2.84 -53.00 21.89
N ARG A 152 3.01 -53.61 23.06
CA ARG A 152 3.99 -54.66 23.37
C ARG A 152 3.74 -55.22 24.76
#